data_AF-A0A972ICK9-F1
#
_entry.id   AF-A0A972ICK9-F1
#
_cell.length_a   1.000
_cell.length_b   1.000
_cell.length_c   1.000
_cell.angle_alpha   90.00
_cell.angle_beta   90.00
_cell.angle_gamma   90.00
#
_symmetry.space_group_name_H-M   'P 1'
#
loop_
_entity.id
_entity.type
_entity.pdbx_description
1 polymer ?
#
loop_
_entity_poly.entity_id
_entity_poly.type
_entity_poly.pdbx_seq_one_letter_code
_entity_poly.pdbx_strand_id
1 'polypeptide(L)'
;MRIGIFYKIVAIFAIISIVTFAAVSGILYFFLNEYFINENIGKLKNGVEKASDAFEQYFAWYNEFDKMEFSIALLLKRQIWTMFSTNLQYIGNATNADVWIVTEKGEIYYAYPDLPSSIKKDFMGSNGYVQLPAREQYMKLLNDKDGTLVELGDFFGFFSLEAYQYIGDTWLTYGERFYIDDDSSSDESKVYLVYMHMPASQIKRTQEKTFAYLWISIVISSLLAFILIYFMTRRLI
;
A
#
# COMPACT_ATOMS: atom_id res chain seq x y z
N MET A 1 -46.70 37.15 -4.35
CA MET A 1 -46.08 36.71 -3.07
C MET A 1 -45.74 35.20 -3.02
N ARG A 2 -46.59 34.29 -3.56
CA ARG A 2 -46.35 32.82 -3.52
C ARG A 2 -45.10 32.31 -4.29
N ILE A 3 -44.73 32.93 -5.41
CA ILE A 3 -43.59 32.51 -6.26
C ILE A 3 -42.23 32.68 -5.54
N GLY A 4 -42.07 33.74 -4.75
CA GLY A 4 -40.82 34.01 -4.02
C GLY A 4 -40.56 33.07 -2.84
N ILE A 5 -41.61 32.54 -2.21
CA ILE A 5 -41.48 31.57 -1.11
C ILE A 5 -41.11 30.19 -1.69
N PHE A 6 -41.71 29.79 -2.81
CA PHE A 6 -41.45 28.50 -3.43
C PHE A 6 -40.01 28.40 -3.98
N TYR A 7 -39.51 29.43 -4.67
CA TYR A 7 -38.11 29.47 -5.12
C TYR A 7 -37.12 29.37 -3.95
N LYS A 8 -37.40 30.04 -2.82
CA LYS A 8 -36.58 29.93 -1.61
C LYS A 8 -36.56 28.51 -1.04
N ILE A 9 -37.71 27.84 -0.98
CA ILE A 9 -37.80 26.46 -0.50
C ILE A 9 -36.96 25.53 -1.39
N VAL A 10 -37.03 25.68 -2.72
CA VAL A 10 -36.26 24.83 -3.63
C VAL A 10 -34.76 25.13 -3.59
N ALA A 11 -34.37 26.39 -3.48
CA ALA A 11 -32.97 26.77 -3.28
C ALA A 11 -32.41 26.15 -1.98
N ILE A 12 -33.18 26.20 -0.89
CA ILE A 12 -32.81 25.56 0.39
C ILE A 12 -32.68 24.04 0.21
N PHE A 13 -33.62 23.40 -0.48
CA PHE A 13 -33.57 21.96 -0.76
C PHE A 13 -32.32 21.58 -1.56
N ALA A 14 -31.99 22.33 -2.63
CA ALA A 14 -30.81 22.08 -3.45
C ALA A 14 -29.52 22.22 -2.63
N ILE A 15 -29.41 23.26 -1.79
CA ILE A 15 -28.26 23.45 -0.90
C ILE A 15 -28.15 22.28 0.08
N ILE A 16 -29.25 21.87 0.72
CA ILE A 16 -29.26 20.73 1.64
C ILE A 16 -28.81 19.46 0.94
N SER A 17 -29.33 19.18 -0.27
CA SER A 17 -28.92 18.01 -1.06
C SER A 17 -27.42 18.02 -1.38
N ILE A 18 -26.87 19.16 -1.83
CA ILE A 18 -25.44 19.27 -2.13
C ILE A 18 -24.61 18.97 -0.88
N VAL A 19 -25.00 19.54 0.27
CA VAL A 19 -24.29 19.32 1.54
C VAL A 19 -24.39 17.86 2.00
N THR A 20 -25.57 17.25 1.93
CA THR A 20 -25.74 15.85 2.36
C THR A 20 -24.98 14.89 1.44
N PHE A 21 -25.01 15.09 0.13
CA PHE A 21 -24.26 14.26 -0.80
C PHE A 21 -22.75 14.43 -0.64
N ALA A 22 -22.26 15.66 -0.43
CA ALA A 22 -20.84 15.90 -0.13
C ALA A 22 -20.42 15.16 1.15
N ALA A 23 -21.23 15.22 2.20
CA ALA A 23 -20.99 14.51 3.45
C ALA A 23 -20.97 12.99 3.26
N VAL A 24 -21.97 12.41 2.59
CA VAL A 24 -22.03 10.98 2.29
C VAL A 24 -20.83 10.53 1.46
N SER A 25 -20.44 11.33 0.46
CA SER A 25 -19.30 11.03 -0.39
C SER A 25 -17.98 11.01 0.39
N GLY A 26 -17.79 11.97 1.30
CA GLY A 26 -16.64 12.00 2.19
C GLY A 26 -16.60 10.79 3.14
N ILE A 27 -17.73 10.46 3.77
CA ILE A 27 -17.84 9.27 4.63
C ILE A 27 -17.51 8.00 3.85
N LEU A 28 -18.06 7.85 2.65
CA LEU A 28 -17.84 6.67 1.81
C LEU A 28 -16.38 6.54 1.36
N TYR A 29 -15.69 7.65 1.10
CA TYR A 29 -14.26 7.65 0.81
C TYR A 29 -13.44 7.04 1.94
N PHE A 30 -13.63 7.54 3.17
CA PHE A 30 -12.93 7.02 4.35
C PHE A 30 -13.32 5.58 4.65
N PHE A 31 -14.61 5.26 4.57
CA PHE A 31 -15.11 3.91 4.82
C PHE A 31 -14.50 2.88 3.86
N LEU A 32 -14.37 3.19 2.57
CA LEU A 32 -13.76 2.29 1.60
C LEU A 32 -12.27 2.05 1.87
N ASN A 33 -11.53 3.09 2.28
CA ASN A 33 -10.12 2.94 2.66
C ASN A 33 -9.98 2.05 3.89
N GLU A 34 -10.75 2.34 4.94
CA GLU A 34 -10.70 1.59 6.19
C GLU A 34 -11.15 0.13 6.00
N TYR A 35 -12.21 -0.10 5.22
CA TYR A 35 -12.66 -1.44 4.86
C TYR A 35 -11.56 -2.23 4.14
N PHE A 36 -10.90 -1.63 3.15
CA PHE A 36 -9.84 -2.32 2.40
C PHE A 36 -8.63 -2.65 3.29
N ILE A 37 -8.23 -1.72 4.16
CA ILE A 37 -7.15 -1.95 5.13
C ILE A 37 -7.54 -3.12 6.04
N ASN A 38 -8.70 -3.05 6.69
CA ASN A 38 -9.14 -4.05 7.66
C ASN A 38 -9.29 -5.46 7.04
N GLU A 39 -9.77 -5.55 5.81
CA GLU A 39 -9.94 -6.83 5.10
C GLU A 39 -8.60 -7.50 4.72
N ASN A 40 -7.55 -6.71 4.48
CA ASN A 40 -6.29 -7.21 3.92
C ASN A 40 -5.11 -7.18 4.89
N ILE A 41 -5.16 -6.35 5.94
CA ILE A 41 -4.04 -6.17 6.87
C ILE A 41 -3.65 -7.48 7.56
N GLY A 42 -4.62 -8.30 7.95
CA GLY A 42 -4.34 -9.59 8.59
C GLY A 42 -3.60 -10.57 7.66
N LYS A 43 -3.86 -10.51 6.34
CA LYS A 43 -3.16 -11.34 5.34
C LYS A 43 -1.72 -10.86 5.16
N LEU A 44 -1.51 -9.55 5.06
CA LEU A 44 -0.17 -8.95 4.94
C LEU A 44 0.65 -9.19 6.20
N LYS A 45 0.05 -9.04 7.38
CA LYS A 45 0.71 -9.33 8.65
C LYS A 45 1.21 -10.77 8.72
N ASN A 46 0.34 -11.74 8.47
CA ASN A 46 0.71 -13.15 8.43
C ASN A 46 1.76 -13.45 7.36
N GLY A 47 1.75 -12.73 6.24
CA GLY A 47 2.77 -12.86 5.20
C GLY A 47 4.13 -12.32 5.64
N VAL A 48 4.16 -11.18 6.32
CA VAL A 48 5.37 -10.58 6.89
C VAL A 48 5.96 -11.50 7.95
N GLU A 49 5.15 -11.99 8.89
CA GLU A 49 5.58 -12.97 9.91
C GLU A 49 6.26 -14.18 9.25
N LYS A 50 5.62 -14.80 8.25
CA LYS A 50 6.19 -15.94 7.51
C LYS A 50 7.45 -15.61 6.73
N ALA A 51 7.53 -14.40 6.16
CA ALA A 51 8.70 -13.95 5.40
C ALA A 51 9.88 -13.70 6.34
N SER A 52 9.63 -13.11 7.51
CA SER A 52 10.60 -12.94 8.58
C SER A 52 11.13 -14.29 9.07
N ASP A 53 10.24 -15.24 9.39
CA ASP A 53 10.62 -16.61 9.81
C ASP A 53 11.49 -17.31 8.76
N ALA A 54 11.10 -17.21 7.48
CA ALA A 54 11.85 -17.81 6.38
C ALA A 54 13.24 -17.18 6.22
N PHE A 55 13.36 -15.87 6.45
CA PHE A 55 14.62 -15.16 6.34
C PHE A 55 15.55 -15.41 7.54
N GLU A 56 15.00 -15.46 8.74
CA GLU A 56 15.75 -15.85 9.95
C GLU A 56 16.32 -17.26 9.79
N GLN A 57 15.50 -18.21 9.34
CA GLN A 57 15.94 -19.57 9.09
C GLN A 57 17.01 -19.65 7.98
N TYR A 58 16.84 -18.87 6.90
CA TYR A 58 17.85 -18.75 5.85
C TYR A 58 19.19 -18.24 6.41
N PHE A 59 19.17 -17.19 7.22
CA PHE A 59 20.37 -16.58 7.79
C PHE A 59 21.07 -17.52 8.78
N ALA A 60 20.31 -18.19 9.64
CA ALA A 60 20.83 -19.18 10.57
C ALA A 60 21.58 -20.31 9.84
N TRP A 61 20.97 -20.89 8.80
CA TRP A 61 21.63 -21.92 8.00
C TRP A 61 22.82 -21.37 7.22
N TYR A 62 22.71 -20.16 6.68
CA TYR A 62 23.80 -19.52 5.95
C TYR A 62 25.07 -19.41 6.81
N ASN A 63 24.92 -18.97 8.06
CA ASN A 63 26.01 -18.83 9.02
C ASN A 63 26.57 -20.17 9.49
N GLU A 64 25.72 -21.18 9.69
CA GLU A 64 26.19 -22.54 10.01
C GLU A 64 27.03 -23.14 8.87
N PHE A 65 26.67 -22.87 7.62
CA PHE A 65 27.44 -23.36 6.47
C PHE A 65 28.79 -22.67 6.32
N ASP A 66 28.99 -21.45 6.84
CA ASP A 66 30.30 -20.80 6.85
C ASP A 66 31.34 -21.52 7.72
N LYS A 67 30.89 -22.37 8.65
CA LYS A 67 31.75 -23.21 9.49
C LYS A 67 32.21 -24.49 8.76
N MET A 68 31.69 -24.77 7.56
CA MET A 68 31.95 -26.00 6.81
C MET A 68 33.06 -25.83 5.77
N GLU A 69 33.49 -26.95 5.16
CA GLU A 69 34.41 -26.92 4.02
C GLU A 69 33.80 -26.14 2.84
N PHE A 70 34.60 -25.26 2.22
CA PHE A 70 34.15 -24.30 1.19
C PHE A 70 33.31 -24.93 0.07
N SER A 71 33.74 -26.08 -0.46
CA SER A 71 33.07 -26.76 -1.59
C SER A 71 31.64 -27.20 -1.24
N ILE A 72 31.45 -27.70 -0.02
CA ILE A 72 30.16 -28.15 0.53
C ILE A 72 29.32 -26.93 0.92
N ALA A 73 29.92 -25.96 1.61
CA ALA A 73 29.27 -24.72 2.02
C ALA A 73 28.64 -23.99 0.82
N LEU A 74 29.37 -23.88 -0.30
CA LEU A 74 28.89 -23.22 -1.51
C LEU A 74 27.65 -23.90 -2.10
N LEU A 75 27.63 -25.23 -2.15
CA LEU A 75 26.50 -26.00 -2.66
C LEU A 75 25.25 -25.83 -1.78
N LEU A 76 25.43 -25.94 -0.45
CA LEU A 76 24.35 -25.80 0.52
C LEU A 76 23.78 -24.37 0.53
N LYS A 77 24.64 -23.35 0.48
CA LYS A 77 24.22 -21.94 0.38
C LYS A 77 23.38 -21.66 -0.86
N ARG A 78 23.73 -22.24 -2.01
CA ARG A 78 22.92 -22.10 -3.23
C ARG A 78 21.55 -22.79 -3.10
N GLN A 79 21.53 -23.97 -2.51
CA GLN A 79 20.28 -24.70 -2.29
C GLN A 79 19.36 -23.95 -1.33
N ILE A 80 19.90 -23.45 -0.23
CA ILE A 80 19.10 -22.74 0.79
C ILE A 80 18.59 -21.40 0.28
N TRP A 81 19.38 -20.68 -0.53
CA TRP A 81 18.91 -19.49 -1.26
C TRP A 81 17.72 -19.80 -2.17
N THR A 82 17.76 -20.94 -2.87
CA THR A 82 16.66 -21.35 -3.75
C THR A 82 15.39 -21.67 -2.96
N MET A 83 15.52 -22.34 -1.82
CA MET A 83 14.40 -22.63 -0.93
C MET A 83 13.81 -21.34 -0.35
N PHE A 84 14.67 -20.47 0.17
CA PHE A 84 14.29 -19.16 0.71
C PHE A 84 13.54 -18.31 -0.31
N SER A 85 14.13 -18.10 -1.50
CA SER A 85 13.51 -17.31 -2.55
C SER A 85 12.19 -17.92 -3.02
N THR A 86 12.10 -19.24 -3.19
CA THR A 86 10.83 -19.91 -3.55
C THR A 86 9.76 -19.75 -2.48
N ASN A 87 10.12 -19.77 -1.21
CA ASN A 87 9.19 -19.54 -0.11
C ASN A 87 8.64 -18.11 -0.13
N LEU A 88 9.51 -17.10 -0.28
CA LEU A 88 9.06 -15.70 -0.41
C LEU A 88 8.19 -15.49 -1.64
N GLN A 89 8.49 -16.16 -2.76
CA GLN A 89 7.63 -16.15 -3.94
C GLN A 89 6.24 -16.72 -3.66
N TYR A 90 6.17 -17.85 -2.95
CA TYR A 90 4.90 -18.45 -2.56
C TYR A 90 4.10 -17.53 -1.64
N ILE A 91 4.76 -16.89 -0.66
CA ILE A 91 4.12 -15.92 0.25
C ILE A 91 3.56 -14.72 -0.52
N GLY A 92 4.37 -14.11 -1.40
CA GLY A 92 3.94 -12.98 -2.22
C GLY A 92 2.76 -13.33 -3.13
N ASN A 93 2.81 -14.48 -3.80
CA ASN A 93 1.72 -14.96 -4.66
C ASN A 93 0.44 -15.28 -3.87
N ALA A 94 0.56 -15.94 -2.71
CA ALA A 94 -0.59 -16.30 -1.88
C ALA A 94 -1.31 -15.07 -1.30
N THR A 95 -0.58 -13.96 -1.14
CA THR A 95 -1.10 -12.69 -0.61
C THR A 95 -1.39 -11.66 -1.70
N ASN A 96 -1.03 -11.92 -2.96
CA ASN A 96 -1.04 -10.94 -4.06
C ASN A 96 -0.32 -9.63 -3.67
N ALA A 97 0.85 -9.77 -3.06
CA ALA A 97 1.65 -8.64 -2.60
C ALA A 97 3.13 -8.85 -2.93
N ASP A 98 3.82 -7.73 -3.16
CA ASP A 98 5.26 -7.70 -3.32
C ASP A 98 5.90 -7.85 -1.93
N VAL A 99 6.96 -8.65 -1.80
CA VAL A 99 7.68 -8.94 -0.57
C VAL A 99 9.09 -8.37 -0.66
N TRP A 100 9.42 -7.40 0.18
CA TRP A 100 10.75 -6.81 0.22
C TRP A 100 11.39 -7.03 1.59
N ILE A 101 12.70 -7.30 1.58
CA ILE A 101 13.53 -7.33 2.79
C ILE A 101 14.55 -6.22 2.64
N VAL A 102 14.58 -5.33 3.62
CA VAL A 102 15.33 -4.08 3.58
C VAL A 102 16.21 -4.00 4.83
N THR A 103 17.45 -3.54 4.67
CA THR A 103 18.36 -3.30 5.80
C THR A 103 17.96 -2.05 6.57
N GLU A 104 18.48 -1.86 7.78
CA GLU A 104 18.32 -0.62 8.54
C GLU A 104 18.80 0.65 7.79
N LYS A 105 19.62 0.49 6.75
CA LYS A 105 20.13 1.58 5.91
C LYS A 105 19.21 1.91 4.75
N GLY A 106 18.11 1.17 4.57
CA GLY A 106 17.19 1.32 3.46
C GLY A 106 17.62 0.60 2.19
N GLU A 107 18.57 -0.34 2.27
CA GLU A 107 19.03 -1.12 1.12
C GLU A 107 18.10 -2.32 0.92
N ILE A 108 17.54 -2.51 -0.27
CA ILE A 108 16.67 -3.64 -0.59
C ILE A 108 17.55 -4.87 -0.83
N TYR A 109 17.65 -5.71 0.20
CA TYR A 109 18.40 -6.97 0.18
C TYR A 109 17.71 -8.02 -0.72
N TYR A 110 16.38 -8.08 -0.67
CA TYR A 110 15.57 -8.98 -1.49
C TYR A 110 14.27 -8.30 -1.89
N ALA A 111 13.80 -8.60 -3.10
CA ALA A 111 12.49 -8.20 -3.59
C ALA A 111 11.86 -9.32 -4.42
N TYR A 112 10.58 -9.58 -4.17
CA TYR A 112 9.74 -10.35 -5.07
C TYR A 112 8.41 -9.62 -5.31
N PRO A 113 7.94 -9.45 -6.55
CA PRO A 113 8.66 -9.68 -7.81
C PRO A 113 9.98 -8.91 -7.87
N ASP A 114 10.84 -9.32 -8.81
CA ASP A 114 12.11 -8.62 -9.00
C ASP A 114 11.86 -7.16 -9.41
N LEU A 115 12.66 -6.24 -8.87
CA LEU A 115 12.46 -4.81 -9.12
C LEU A 115 12.66 -4.50 -10.62
N PRO A 116 11.85 -3.59 -11.21
CA PRO A 116 12.01 -3.20 -12.60
C PRO A 116 13.42 -2.68 -12.90
N SER A 117 13.93 -2.97 -14.10
CA SER A 117 15.29 -2.58 -14.50
C SER A 117 15.54 -1.07 -14.45
N SER A 118 14.50 -0.24 -14.65
CA SER A 118 14.57 1.21 -14.50
C SER A 118 14.84 1.62 -13.05
N ILE A 119 14.11 1.05 -12.10
CA ILE A 119 14.30 1.27 -10.66
C ILE A 119 15.72 0.86 -10.26
N LYS A 120 16.17 -0.32 -10.70
CA LYS A 120 17.54 -0.78 -10.44
C LYS A 120 18.57 0.20 -10.99
N LYS A 121 18.38 0.73 -12.19
CA LYS A 121 19.30 1.68 -12.82
C LYS A 121 19.37 3.01 -12.05
N ASP A 122 18.23 3.52 -11.61
CA ASP A 122 18.13 4.87 -11.05
C ASP A 122 18.52 4.91 -9.56
N PHE A 123 18.36 3.80 -8.84
CA PHE A 123 18.54 3.74 -7.39
C PHE A 123 19.60 2.73 -6.94
N MET A 124 20.47 2.23 -7.84
CA MET A 124 21.56 1.33 -7.43
C MET A 124 22.55 2.07 -6.51
N GLY A 125 22.71 1.56 -5.29
CA GLY A 125 23.74 2.00 -4.36
C GLY A 125 25.13 1.51 -4.76
N SER A 126 26.17 2.09 -4.14
CA SER A 126 27.58 1.69 -4.35
C SER A 126 27.90 0.26 -3.90
N ASN A 127 27.05 -0.31 -3.05
CA ASN A 127 27.11 -1.67 -2.53
C ASN A 127 26.47 -2.73 -3.45
N GLY A 128 25.88 -2.32 -4.58
CA GLY A 128 25.19 -3.20 -5.52
C GLY A 128 23.75 -3.57 -5.14
N TYR A 129 23.19 -2.96 -4.08
CA TYR A 129 21.79 -3.08 -3.71
C TYR A 129 21.01 -1.84 -4.13
N VAL A 130 19.72 -2.00 -4.41
CA VAL A 130 18.84 -0.87 -4.67
C VAL A 130 18.59 -0.13 -3.34
N GLN A 131 18.81 1.17 -3.34
CA GLN A 131 18.58 2.03 -2.18
C GLN A 131 17.18 2.62 -2.24
N LEU A 132 16.43 2.55 -1.12
CA LEU A 132 15.18 3.28 -0.99
C LEU A 132 15.42 4.79 -1.13
N PRO A 133 14.72 5.49 -2.05
CA PRO A 133 15.03 6.87 -2.40
C PRO A 133 14.74 7.88 -1.29
N ALA A 134 13.75 7.61 -0.45
CA ALA A 134 13.36 8.49 0.65
C ALA A 134 13.73 7.86 1.98
N ARG A 135 14.49 8.61 2.80
CA ARG A 135 14.98 8.15 4.10
C ARG A 135 13.83 7.81 5.05
N GLU A 136 12.74 8.54 4.94
CA GLU A 136 11.53 8.38 5.73
C GLU A 136 10.88 7.01 5.55
N GLN A 137 11.08 6.35 4.39
CA GLN A 137 10.50 5.04 4.07
C GLN A 137 10.87 3.98 5.10
N TYR A 138 12.14 3.96 5.53
CA TYR A 138 12.65 2.96 6.47
C TYR A 138 12.81 3.52 7.89
N MET A 139 13.13 4.82 8.05
CA MET A 139 13.25 5.43 9.37
C MET A 139 11.91 5.48 10.12
N LYS A 140 10.77 5.60 9.42
CA LYS A 140 9.44 5.59 10.05
C LYS A 140 9.18 4.26 10.75
N LEU A 141 9.51 3.14 10.11
CA LEU A 141 9.36 1.80 10.69
C LEU A 141 10.39 1.53 11.79
N LEU A 142 11.65 1.95 11.59
CA LEU A 142 12.70 1.79 12.61
C LEU A 142 12.37 2.54 13.91
N ASN A 143 11.84 3.76 13.81
CA ASN A 143 11.51 4.60 14.96
C ASN A 143 10.14 4.31 15.57
N ASP A 144 9.32 3.50 14.92
CA ASP A 144 8.00 3.16 15.44
C ASP A 144 8.12 2.36 16.74
N LYS A 145 7.23 2.62 17.70
CA LYS A 145 7.31 1.96 19.02
C LYS A 145 6.93 0.50 18.92
N ASP A 146 5.89 0.20 18.15
CA ASP A 146 5.37 -1.16 17.98
C ASP A 146 6.19 -1.91 16.92
N GLY A 147 7.04 -1.20 16.18
CA GLY A 147 7.90 -1.78 15.15
C GLY A 147 7.10 -2.21 13.93
N THR A 148 5.94 -1.61 13.71
CA THR A 148 5.05 -1.94 12.59
C THR A 148 4.70 -0.69 11.80
N LEU A 149 4.42 -0.87 10.51
CA LEU A 149 3.97 0.19 9.61
C LEU A 149 2.72 -0.29 8.89
N VAL A 150 1.68 0.54 8.90
CA VAL A 150 0.51 0.38 8.03
C VAL A 150 0.34 1.67 7.25
N GLU A 151 0.36 1.59 5.93
CA GLU A 151 0.22 2.75 5.07
C GLU A 151 -0.57 2.42 3.81
N LEU A 152 -1.57 3.25 3.49
CA LEU A 152 -2.29 3.20 2.22
C LEU A 152 -1.90 4.45 1.41
N GLY A 153 -1.15 4.27 0.33
CA GLY A 153 -0.60 5.38 -0.45
C GLY A 153 0.44 4.93 -1.47
N ASP A 154 1.33 5.83 -1.87
CA ASP A 154 2.35 5.58 -2.88
C ASP A 154 3.73 5.26 -2.31
N PHE A 155 3.79 5.00 -1.00
CA PHE A 155 5.00 4.68 -0.24
C PHE A 155 6.12 5.71 -0.48
N PHE A 156 5.82 6.97 -0.14
CA PHE A 156 6.70 8.12 -0.34
C PHE A 156 7.05 8.37 -1.81
N GLY A 157 6.08 8.20 -2.70
CA GLY A 157 6.25 8.42 -4.15
C GLY A 157 6.91 7.27 -4.91
N PHE A 158 7.34 6.19 -4.24
CA PHE A 158 8.00 5.06 -4.90
C PHE A 158 7.08 4.40 -5.93
N PHE A 159 5.82 4.15 -5.58
CA PHE A 159 4.85 3.54 -6.49
C PHE A 159 4.24 4.53 -7.49
N SER A 160 4.55 5.82 -7.35
CA SER A 160 4.16 6.86 -8.32
C SER A 160 5.15 6.95 -9.51
N LEU A 161 6.28 6.25 -9.46
CA LEU A 161 7.26 6.19 -10.54
C LEU A 161 6.68 5.52 -11.79
N GLU A 162 7.19 5.92 -12.96
CA GLU A 162 6.74 5.42 -14.28
C GLU A 162 6.74 3.87 -14.34
N ALA A 163 7.70 3.24 -13.68
CA ALA A 163 7.83 1.79 -13.61
C ALA A 163 6.61 1.08 -13.01
N TYR A 164 5.78 1.75 -12.19
CA TYR A 164 4.64 1.15 -11.49
C TYR A 164 3.28 1.68 -11.94
N GLN A 165 3.24 2.66 -12.87
CA GLN A 165 2.01 3.29 -13.34
C GLN A 165 0.98 2.31 -13.92
N TYR A 166 1.42 1.20 -14.51
CA TYR A 166 0.52 0.20 -15.08
C TYR A 166 -0.30 -0.55 -14.02
N ILE A 167 0.21 -0.66 -12.79
CA ILE A 167 -0.48 -1.29 -11.65
C ILE A 167 -1.35 -0.25 -10.93
N GLY A 168 -0.78 0.95 -10.76
CA GLY A 168 -1.38 2.08 -10.07
C GLY A 168 -0.46 2.64 -8.99
N ASP A 169 -0.79 3.84 -8.51
CA ASP A 169 0.00 4.59 -7.54
C ASP A 169 -0.38 4.30 -6.07
N THR A 170 -1.49 3.62 -5.83
CA THR A 170 -2.00 3.39 -4.47
C THR A 170 -1.81 1.94 -4.07
N TRP A 171 -1.09 1.74 -2.97
CA TRP A 171 -0.67 0.46 -2.42
C TRP A 171 -0.92 0.45 -0.92
N LEU A 172 -1.37 -0.70 -0.42
CA LEU A 172 -1.39 -1.00 1.00
C LEU A 172 -0.05 -1.64 1.36
N THR A 173 0.73 -0.93 2.17
CA THR A 173 2.00 -1.40 2.69
C THR A 173 1.83 -1.80 4.15
N TYR A 174 2.20 -3.03 4.45
CA TYR A 174 2.47 -3.48 5.81
C TYR A 174 3.97 -3.70 5.96
N GLY A 175 4.56 -3.23 7.05
CA GLY A 175 5.96 -3.47 7.36
C GLY A 175 6.15 -3.85 8.82
N GLU A 176 7.14 -4.68 9.10
CA GLU A 176 7.56 -5.04 10.45
C GLU A 176 9.08 -5.05 10.54
N ARG A 177 9.62 -4.50 11.64
CA ARG A 177 11.05 -4.61 11.95
C ARG A 177 11.30 -5.90 12.71
N PHE A 178 12.40 -6.57 12.38
CA PHE A 178 12.82 -7.77 13.08
C PHE A 178 14.34 -7.77 13.25
N TYR A 179 14.79 -8.52 14.25
CA TYR A 179 16.18 -8.59 14.66
C TYR A 179 16.72 -9.97 14.32
N ILE A 180 17.91 -10.01 13.75
CA ILE A 180 18.66 -11.24 13.57
C ILE A 180 19.86 -11.20 14.50
N ASP A 181 19.94 -12.17 15.40
CA ASP A 181 21.10 -12.35 16.25
C ASP A 181 22.28 -12.84 15.41
N ASP A 182 23.40 -12.12 15.47
CA ASP A 182 24.64 -12.51 14.82
C ASP A 182 25.62 -13.02 15.87
N ASP A 183 25.71 -14.35 15.98
CA ASP A 183 26.59 -15.04 16.94
C ASP A 183 28.10 -14.90 16.58
N SER A 184 28.44 -14.25 15.44
CA SER A 184 29.79 -14.24 14.88
C SER A 184 30.62 -12.98 15.15
N SER A 185 30.03 -11.89 15.68
CA SER A 185 30.78 -10.69 16.06
C SER A 185 30.01 -9.82 17.06
N SER A 186 30.66 -9.54 18.21
CA SER A 186 30.26 -8.61 19.29
C SER A 186 28.93 -7.86 19.14
N ASP A 187 27.93 -8.32 19.90
CA ASP A 187 26.91 -7.55 20.63
C ASP A 187 25.96 -6.60 19.87
N GLU A 188 25.82 -6.71 18.54
CA GLU A 188 24.79 -5.96 17.80
C GLU A 188 23.95 -6.88 16.91
N SER A 189 22.69 -7.09 17.32
CA SER A 189 21.69 -7.74 16.48
C SER A 189 21.43 -6.90 15.23
N LYS A 190 21.45 -7.54 14.05
CA LYS A 190 21.22 -6.84 12.78
C LYS A 190 19.74 -6.60 12.61
N VAL A 191 19.38 -5.34 12.37
CA VAL A 191 17.99 -4.93 12.15
C VAL A 191 17.66 -5.01 10.66
N TYR A 192 16.57 -5.72 10.38
CA TYR A 192 15.99 -5.79 9.04
C TYR A 192 14.51 -5.43 9.10
N LEU A 193 14.00 -5.01 7.96
CA LEU A 193 12.63 -4.58 7.76
C LEU A 193 12.03 -5.46 6.67
N VAL A 194 10.93 -6.15 6.99
CA VAL A 194 10.15 -6.85 5.97
C VAL A 194 8.96 -5.99 5.61
N TYR A 195 8.78 -5.73 4.32
CA TYR A 195 7.60 -5.07 3.79
C TYR A 195 6.81 -6.01 2.90
N MET A 196 5.49 -5.88 2.97
CA MET A 196 4.57 -6.40 1.98
C MET A 196 3.73 -5.29 1.38
N HIS A 197 3.74 -5.19 0.05
CA HIS A 197 3.04 -4.16 -0.70
C HIS A 197 1.95 -4.79 -1.56
N MET A 198 0.69 -4.53 -1.22
CA MET A 198 -0.46 -4.98 -2.00
C MET A 198 -1.01 -3.83 -2.86
N PRO A 199 -1.20 -4.01 -4.17
CA PRO A 199 -1.78 -2.98 -5.01
C PRO A 199 -3.24 -2.73 -4.62
N ALA A 200 -3.57 -1.47 -4.36
CA ALA A 200 -4.90 -1.01 -3.93
C ALA A 200 -5.59 -0.14 -5.00
N SER A 201 -5.10 -0.18 -6.25
CA SER A 201 -5.62 0.64 -7.35
C SER A 201 -7.10 0.41 -7.65
N GLN A 202 -7.64 -0.77 -7.30
CA GLN A 202 -9.06 -1.08 -7.42
C GLN A 202 -9.93 -0.22 -6.49
N ILE A 203 -9.44 0.11 -5.29
CA ILE A 203 -10.18 0.92 -4.31
C ILE A 203 -10.26 2.36 -4.79
N LYS A 204 -9.14 2.93 -5.24
CA LYS A 204 -9.11 4.28 -5.82
C LYS A 204 -10.06 4.39 -7.02
N ARG A 205 -10.00 3.42 -7.95
CA ARG A 205 -10.93 3.37 -9.09
C ARG A 205 -12.39 3.25 -8.66
N THR A 206 -12.67 2.49 -7.60
CA THR A 206 -14.03 2.33 -7.06
C THR A 206 -14.50 3.64 -6.45
N GLN A 207 -13.66 4.31 -5.64
CA GLN A 207 -13.93 5.64 -5.10
C GLN A 207 -14.23 6.63 -6.23
N GLU A 208 -13.32 6.79 -7.20
CA GLU A 208 -13.49 7.72 -8.33
C GLU A 208 -14.81 7.49 -9.08
N LYS A 209 -15.17 6.22 -9.35
CA LYS A 209 -16.44 5.88 -9.99
C LYS A 209 -17.64 6.24 -9.10
N THR A 210 -17.59 5.91 -7.81
CA THR A 210 -18.69 6.26 -6.88
C THR A 210 -18.85 7.77 -6.75
N PHE A 211 -17.75 8.52 -6.65
CA PHE A 211 -17.76 9.98 -6.68
C PHE A 211 -18.39 10.51 -7.98
N ALA A 212 -17.98 9.98 -9.13
CA ALA A 212 -18.53 10.39 -10.42
C ALA A 212 -20.05 10.14 -10.50
N TYR A 213 -20.52 8.95 -10.07
CA TYR A 213 -21.94 8.63 -10.06
C TYR A 213 -22.74 9.50 -9.09
N LEU A 214 -22.20 9.82 -7.91
CA LEU A 214 -22.83 10.74 -6.97
C LEU A 214 -22.98 12.13 -7.59
N TRP A 215 -21.93 12.65 -8.22
CA TRP A 215 -21.99 13.95 -8.90
C TRP A 215 -23.00 13.99 -10.05
N ILE A 216 -23.03 12.94 -10.88
CA ILE A 216 -24.03 12.82 -11.95
C ILE A 216 -25.45 12.82 -11.36
N SER A 217 -25.68 12.09 -10.27
CA SER A 217 -26.96 12.06 -9.57
C SER A 217 -27.39 13.44 -9.06
N ILE A 218 -26.47 14.21 -8.47
CA ILE A 218 -26.73 15.59 -8.01
C ILE A 218 -27.15 16.49 -9.18
N VAL A 219 -26.44 16.42 -10.31
CA VAL A 219 -26.74 17.22 -11.50
C VAL A 219 -28.12 16.88 -12.07
N ILE A 220 -28.42 15.58 -12.21
CA ILE A 220 -29.72 15.11 -12.71
C ILE A 220 -30.85 15.51 -11.76
N SER A 221 -30.66 15.32 -10.45
CA SER A 221 -31.64 15.72 -9.43
C SER A 221 -31.92 17.21 -9.46
N SER A 222 -30.86 18.03 -9.61
CA SER A 222 -30.97 19.48 -9.72
C SER A 222 -31.73 19.89 -10.99
N LEU A 223 -31.42 19.29 -12.14
CA LEU A 223 -32.12 19.53 -13.41
C LEU A 223 -33.61 19.18 -13.31
N LEU A 224 -33.95 18.02 -12.74
CA LEU A 224 -35.34 17.60 -12.53
C LEU A 224 -36.08 18.57 -11.61
N ALA A 225 -35.44 19.05 -10.54
CA ALA A 225 -36.01 20.05 -9.66
C ALA A 225 -36.30 21.36 -10.43
N PHE A 226 -35.38 21.83 -11.27
CA PHE A 226 -35.61 23.02 -12.11
C PHE A 226 -36.77 22.84 -13.10
N ILE A 227 -36.88 21.67 -13.76
CA ILE A 227 -37.98 21.38 -14.69
C ILE A 227 -39.33 21.39 -13.95
N LEU A 228 -39.39 20.77 -12.77
CA LEU A 228 -40.58 20.77 -11.91
C LEU A 228 -40.97 22.20 -11.49
N ILE A 229 -40.01 23.03 -11.10
CA ILE A 229 -40.24 24.45 -10.78
C ILE A 229 -40.85 25.16 -11.99
N TYR A 230 -40.26 24.98 -13.17
CA TYR A 230 -40.71 25.65 -14.39
C TYR A 230 -42.17 25.30 -14.69
N PHE A 231 -42.53 24.02 -14.64
CA PHE A 231 -43.90 23.56 -14.88
C PHE A 231 -44.89 24.05 -13.81
N MET A 232 -44.54 23.96 -12.52
CA MET A 232 -45.42 24.43 -11.44
C MET A 232 -45.63 25.94 -11.51
N THR A 233 -44.60 26.71 -11.83
CA THR A 233 -44.70 28.17 -11.98
C THR A 233 -45.61 28.53 -13.16
N ARG A 234 -45.46 27.83 -14.30
CA ARG A 234 -46.31 28.05 -15.48
C ARG A 234 -47.77 27.67 -15.27
N ARG A 235 -48.07 26.72 -14.38
CA ARG A 235 -49.45 26.32 -14.03
C ARG A 235 -50.11 27.24 -12.99
N LEU A 236 -49.32 28.04 -12.27
CA LEU A 236 -49.79 28.95 -11.20
C LEU A 236 -50.03 30.40 -11.70
N ILE A 237 -49.61 30.71 -12.92
CA ILE A 237 -49.94 31.93 -13.67
C ILE A 237 -51.13 31.61 -14.57
#